data_AF-A0A2H4Y3T8-F1
#
_entry.id   AF-A0A2H4Y3T8-F1
#
_cell.length_a   1.000
_cell.length_b   1.000
_cell.length_c   1.000
_cell.angle_alpha   90.00
_cell.angle_beta   90.00
_cell.angle_gamma   90.00
#
_symmetry.space_group_name_H-M   'P 1'
#
loop_
_entity.id
_entity.type
_entity.pdbx_description
1 polymer ?
#
loop_
_entity_poly.entity_id
_entity_poly.type
_entity_poly.pdbx_seq_one_letter_code
_entity_poly.pdbx_strand_id
1 'polypeptide(L)'
;LLLLPDRIKAICILNGQVVFEDIFTEKFGPLKKMLKDPNIGQIWIHTERAVFRYHVEREPRDVWKMYMSMGKFDLAKEFCRDRPECMDTVLANEAEHCFQSKKYIESAKCYALTQKYFEEVALKFIEAKQEEALMEYLQKKLSNLKSSEKIQVTLLTTWLTELYLNHLGILESDAPKRSLYLNARDDFRSFLNSPKNKECLFNNRASIHDLLASHGDTDHMVYFAVLMQDYERVVAHHCQHDDYNEALNVLSKYKDEKLFYKFSPVLMQHIPAKVVDAWISMGKKLDPKNLIPALVNYSQSAGTQINEAIRYMEYCVYKMKETEQ
;
A
#
# COMPACT_ATOMS: atom_id res chain seq x y z
N LEU A 1 -31.09 35.03 18.06
CA LEU A 1 -31.78 35.85 17.04
C LEU A 1 -31.84 37.29 17.53
N LEU A 2 -31.51 38.24 16.68
CA LEU A 2 -31.59 39.68 16.91
C LEU A 2 -32.62 40.27 15.94
N LEU A 3 -33.49 41.13 16.46
CA LEU A 3 -34.47 41.87 15.68
C LEU A 3 -33.91 43.28 15.42
N LEU A 4 -33.79 43.66 14.16
CA LEU A 4 -33.49 45.02 13.72
C LEU A 4 -34.75 45.60 13.03
N PRO A 5 -34.83 46.93 12.83
CA PRO A 5 -36.04 47.57 12.28
C PRO A 5 -36.41 47.09 10.87
N ASP A 6 -35.41 46.74 10.06
CA ASP A 6 -35.50 46.37 8.65
C ASP A 6 -35.20 44.87 8.39
N ARG A 7 -34.66 44.16 9.39
CA ARG A 7 -34.15 42.79 9.20
C ARG A 7 -34.12 41.96 10.48
N ILE A 8 -34.07 40.64 10.32
CA ILE A 8 -33.78 39.69 11.40
C ILE A 8 -32.41 39.07 11.15
N LYS A 9 -31.60 38.96 12.19
CA LYS A 9 -30.32 38.25 12.16
C LYS A 9 -30.31 37.07 13.13
N ALA A 10 -30.06 35.86 12.64
CA ALA A 10 -29.68 34.74 13.49
C ALA A 10 -28.18 34.82 13.73
N ILE A 11 -27.77 35.05 14.97
CA ILE A 11 -26.37 35.06 15.37
C ILE A 11 -26.07 33.76 16.12
N CYS A 12 -24.96 33.11 15.76
CA CYS A 12 -24.43 32.00 16.53
C CYS A 12 -23.80 32.51 17.82
N ILE A 13 -24.26 31.97 18.96
CA ILE A 13 -23.85 32.41 20.29
C ILE A 13 -22.35 32.14 20.54
N LEU A 14 -21.79 31.12 19.90
CA LEU A 14 -20.42 30.66 20.14
C LEU A 14 -19.35 31.47 19.40
N ASN A 15 -19.67 32.07 18.25
CA ASN A 15 -18.70 32.81 17.44
C ASN A 15 -19.15 34.24 17.04
N GLY A 16 -20.38 34.64 17.38
CA GLY A 16 -20.91 35.96 17.06
C GLY A 16 -21.19 36.21 15.57
N GLN A 17 -21.06 35.20 14.70
CA GLN A 17 -21.31 35.35 13.27
C GLN A 17 -22.81 35.25 12.94
N VAL A 18 -23.22 35.99 11.91
CA VAL A 18 -24.58 35.96 11.37
C VAL A 18 -24.72 34.71 10.50
N VAL A 19 -25.54 33.75 10.94
CA VAL A 19 -25.82 32.49 10.24
C VAL A 19 -26.99 32.64 9.26
N PHE A 20 -27.90 33.56 9.55
CA PHE A 20 -29.08 33.81 8.71
C PHE A 20 -29.48 35.28 8.82
N GLU A 21 -29.86 35.88 7.69
CA GLU A 21 -30.36 37.24 7.60
C GLU A 21 -31.61 37.24 6.73
N ASP A 22 -32.69 37.81 7.25
CA ASP A 22 -33.96 37.97 6.54
C ASP A 22 -34.32 39.45 6.50
N ILE A 23 -34.52 39.98 5.30
CA ILE A 23 -34.74 41.42 5.07
C ILE A 23 -36.21 41.63 4.73
N PHE A 24 -36.88 42.48 5.49
CA PHE A 24 -38.28 42.78 5.28
C PHE A 24 -38.42 44.02 4.40
N THR A 25 -39.19 43.89 3.34
CA THR A 25 -39.55 45.03 2.50
C THR A 25 -40.56 45.92 3.22
N GLU A 26 -40.47 47.25 2.99
CA GLU A 26 -41.34 48.28 3.61
C GLU A 26 -42.85 48.02 3.47
N LYS A 27 -43.25 47.14 2.55
CA LYS A 27 -44.65 46.73 2.32
C LYS A 27 -45.36 46.24 3.58
N PHE A 28 -44.63 45.65 4.52
CA PHE A 28 -45.19 45.07 5.74
C PHE A 28 -45.10 45.97 6.98
N GLY A 29 -44.51 47.17 6.85
CA GLY A 29 -44.24 48.09 7.96
C GLY A 29 -43.05 47.66 8.84
N PRO A 30 -42.62 48.51 9.80
CA PRO A 30 -41.47 48.21 10.66
C PRO A 30 -41.75 47.01 11.58
N LEU A 31 -40.72 46.22 11.83
CA LEU A 31 -40.77 45.09 12.76
C LEU A 31 -40.93 45.59 14.20
N LYS A 32 -42.01 45.20 14.88
CA LYS A 32 -42.33 45.72 16.23
C LYS A 32 -41.79 44.86 17.35
N LYS A 33 -42.08 43.55 17.32
CA LYS A 33 -41.70 42.65 18.43
C LYS A 33 -41.46 41.23 17.96
N MET A 34 -40.53 40.58 18.64
CA MET A 34 -40.24 39.15 18.55
C MET A 34 -40.64 38.50 19.88
N LEU A 35 -41.39 37.40 19.80
CA LEU A 35 -41.83 36.60 20.94
C LEU A 35 -41.42 35.14 20.70
N LYS A 36 -40.87 34.49 21.73
CA LYS A 36 -40.56 33.06 21.69
C LYS A 36 -41.62 32.32 22.50
N ASP A 37 -42.23 31.32 21.90
CA ASP A 37 -43.12 30.39 22.60
C ASP A 37 -42.27 29.51 23.54
N PRO A 38 -42.50 29.53 24.86
CA PRO A 38 -41.74 28.75 25.82
C PRO A 38 -41.96 27.24 25.70
N ASN A 39 -43.11 26.80 25.16
CA ASN A 39 -43.47 25.37 25.12
C ASN A 39 -43.06 24.71 23.80
N ILE A 40 -43.23 25.41 22.68
CA ILE A 40 -42.96 24.87 21.33
C ILE A 40 -41.58 25.33 20.83
N GLY A 41 -40.99 26.36 21.43
CA GLY A 41 -39.72 26.95 20.99
C GLY A 41 -39.82 27.72 19.66
N GLN A 42 -41.02 27.89 19.11
CA GLN A 42 -41.27 28.67 17.89
C GLN A 42 -41.13 30.16 18.16
N ILE A 43 -40.63 30.88 17.15
CA ILE A 43 -40.36 32.31 17.24
C ILE A 43 -41.35 33.04 16.34
N TRP A 44 -42.10 33.95 16.93
CA TRP A 44 -43.14 34.72 16.28
C TRP A 44 -42.72 36.17 16.20
N ILE A 45 -42.88 36.76 15.01
CA ILE A 45 -42.51 38.14 14.76
C ILE A 45 -43.69 38.81 14.11
N HIS A 46 -44.09 39.96 14.66
CA HIS A 46 -45.23 40.69 14.12
C HIS A 46 -44.80 42.09 13.65
N THR A 47 -45.34 42.47 12.51
CA THR A 47 -45.32 43.83 11.99
C THR A 47 -46.68 44.48 12.22
N GLU A 48 -46.90 45.68 11.68
CA GLU A 48 -48.23 46.31 11.70
C GLU A 48 -49.25 45.59 10.82
N ARG A 49 -48.79 44.80 9.83
CA ARG A 49 -49.64 44.25 8.77
C ARG A 49 -49.53 42.74 8.59
N ALA A 50 -48.56 42.08 9.21
CA ALA A 50 -48.33 40.65 9.07
C ALA A 50 -47.75 40.01 10.33
N VAL A 51 -47.94 38.70 10.46
CA VAL A 51 -47.33 37.87 11.49
C VAL A 51 -46.51 36.78 10.79
N PHE A 52 -45.25 36.66 11.16
CA PHE A 52 -44.29 35.69 10.65
C PHE A 52 -43.99 34.64 11.72
N ARG A 53 -43.91 33.39 11.27
CA ARG A 53 -43.55 32.24 12.12
C ARG A 53 -42.18 31.71 11.68
N TYR A 54 -41.22 31.78 12.58
CA TYR A 54 -39.90 31.17 12.43
C TYR A 54 -39.84 29.85 13.18
N HIS A 55 -39.45 28.82 12.45
CA HIS A 55 -39.17 27.52 13.01
C HIS A 55 -37.66 27.29 12.98
N VAL A 56 -37.06 27.08 14.14
CA VAL A 56 -35.63 26.78 14.27
C VAL A 56 -35.48 25.27 14.30
N GLU A 57 -35.10 24.69 13.16
CA GLU A 57 -34.81 23.25 13.06
C GLU A 57 -33.31 23.01 13.00
N ARG A 58 -32.82 22.05 13.80
CA ARG A 58 -31.45 21.54 13.78
C ARG A 58 -30.38 22.64 13.89
N GLU A 59 -30.41 23.44 14.96
CA GLU A 59 -29.34 24.39 15.33
C GLU A 59 -27.91 23.83 15.24
N PRO A 60 -27.60 22.57 15.62
CA PRO A 60 -26.24 22.05 15.52
C PRO A 60 -25.75 21.81 14.08
N ARG A 61 -26.59 22.01 13.06
CA ARG A 61 -26.31 21.66 11.66
C ARG A 61 -25.04 22.29 11.10
N ASP A 62 -24.73 23.54 11.48
CA ASP A 62 -23.57 24.28 10.98
C ASP A 62 -22.50 24.51 12.06
N VAL A 63 -22.69 23.93 13.25
CA VAL A 63 -21.74 24.05 14.37
C VAL A 63 -20.38 23.42 14.03
N TRP A 64 -20.35 22.39 13.18
CA TRP A 64 -19.11 21.79 12.70
C TRP A 64 -18.26 22.76 11.86
N LYS A 65 -18.88 23.64 11.06
CA LYS A 65 -18.15 24.66 10.26
C LYS A 65 -17.44 25.66 11.16
N MET A 66 -18.06 25.99 12.28
CA MET A 66 -17.46 26.86 13.29
C MET A 66 -16.30 26.15 14.01
N TYR A 67 -16.48 24.91 14.45
CA TYR A 67 -15.38 24.18 15.08
C TYR A 67 -14.21 23.97 14.13
N MET A 68 -14.49 23.75 12.84
CA MET A 68 -13.50 23.72 11.78
C MET A 68 -12.75 25.05 11.65
N SER A 69 -13.45 26.19 11.59
CA SER A 69 -12.79 27.50 11.47
C SER A 69 -11.96 27.88 12.71
N MET A 70 -12.30 27.31 13.87
CA MET A 70 -11.52 27.43 15.11
C MET A 70 -10.36 26.42 15.22
N GLY A 71 -10.17 25.53 14.24
CA GLY A 71 -9.14 24.48 14.27
C GLY A 71 -9.42 23.32 15.24
N LYS A 72 -10.64 23.23 15.79
CA LYS A 72 -11.07 22.15 16.70
C LYS A 72 -11.72 21.02 15.92
N PHE A 73 -10.92 20.30 15.13
CA PHE A 73 -11.40 19.27 14.22
C PHE A 73 -12.06 18.08 14.93
N ASP A 74 -11.59 17.69 16.12
CA ASP A 74 -12.17 16.57 16.88
C ASP A 74 -13.64 16.82 17.25
N LEU A 75 -13.94 18.01 17.77
CA LEU A 75 -15.31 18.41 18.06
C LEU A 75 -16.14 18.49 16.77
N ALA A 76 -15.57 19.03 15.68
CA ALA A 76 -16.26 19.09 14.40
C ALA A 76 -16.67 17.70 13.88
N LYS A 77 -15.82 16.68 14.05
CA LYS A 77 -16.12 15.28 13.67
C LYS A 77 -17.29 14.71 14.47
N GLU A 78 -17.43 15.06 15.75
CA GLU A 78 -18.56 14.59 16.57
C GLU A 78 -19.91 15.09 16.07
N PHE A 79 -19.97 16.35 15.62
CA PHE A 79 -21.18 16.94 15.03
C PHE A 79 -21.46 16.48 13.59
N CYS A 80 -20.49 15.84 12.92
CA CYS A 80 -20.60 15.34 11.56
C CYS A 80 -20.91 13.84 11.44
N ARG A 81 -21.09 13.10 12.54
CA ARG A 81 -21.25 11.63 12.52
C ARG A 81 -22.41 11.15 11.63
N ASP A 82 -23.50 11.91 11.58
CA ASP A 82 -24.69 11.56 10.81
C ASP A 82 -24.61 11.98 9.33
N ARG A 83 -23.56 12.69 8.91
CA ARG A 83 -23.44 13.28 7.57
C ARG A 83 -22.06 13.05 6.95
N PRO A 84 -21.91 12.08 6.03
CA PRO A 84 -20.62 11.78 5.42
C PRO A 84 -20.02 12.95 4.63
N GLU A 85 -20.84 13.75 3.96
CA GLU A 85 -20.38 14.96 3.23
C GLU A 85 -19.74 16.02 4.15
N CYS A 86 -20.35 16.23 5.33
CA CYS A 86 -19.81 17.15 6.31
C CYS A 86 -18.54 16.59 6.96
N MET A 87 -18.47 15.27 7.17
CA MET A 87 -17.27 14.61 7.67
C MET A 87 -16.09 14.74 6.68
N ASP A 88 -16.35 14.53 5.39
CA ASP A 88 -15.34 14.66 4.34
C ASP A 88 -14.73 16.06 4.28
N THR A 89 -15.59 17.09 4.31
CA THR A 89 -15.13 18.49 4.32
C THR A 89 -14.34 18.85 5.57
N VAL A 90 -14.67 18.29 6.74
CA VAL A 90 -13.87 18.45 7.97
C VAL A 90 -12.50 17.81 7.82
N LEU A 91 -12.45 16.56 7.35
CA LEU A 91 -11.20 15.82 7.15
C LEU A 91 -10.30 16.50 6.10
N ALA A 92 -10.88 17.04 5.02
CA ALA A 92 -10.13 17.77 4.00
C ALA A 92 -9.49 19.06 4.55
N ASN A 93 -10.21 19.81 5.38
CA ASN A 93 -9.67 21.01 6.01
C ASN A 93 -8.65 20.69 7.11
N GLU A 94 -8.86 19.62 7.88
CA GLU A 94 -7.87 19.14 8.84
C GLU A 94 -6.58 18.72 8.14
N ALA A 95 -6.69 17.98 7.04
CA ALA A 95 -5.54 17.58 6.23
C ALA A 95 -4.80 18.79 5.66
N GLU A 96 -5.53 19.81 5.19
CA GLU A 96 -4.97 21.07 4.71
C GLU A 96 -4.22 21.82 5.82
N HIS A 97 -4.83 21.94 7.00
CA HIS A 97 -4.23 22.59 8.15
C HIS A 97 -2.94 21.88 8.60
N CYS A 98 -2.96 20.53 8.64
CA CYS A 98 -1.77 19.73 8.93
C CYS A 98 -0.68 19.91 7.87
N PHE A 99 -1.06 20.01 6.59
CA PHE A 99 -0.12 20.27 5.49
C PHE A 99 0.57 21.63 5.65
N GLN A 100 -0.20 22.69 5.92
CA GLN A 100 0.33 24.04 6.16
C GLN A 100 1.21 24.11 7.41
N SER A 101 0.87 23.31 8.43
CA SER A 101 1.66 23.15 9.66
C SER A 101 2.92 22.28 9.48
N LYS A 102 3.25 21.85 8.25
CA LYS A 102 4.37 20.95 7.90
C LYS A 102 4.30 19.55 8.50
N LYS A 103 3.13 19.14 8.98
CA LYS A 103 2.87 17.77 9.48
C LYS A 103 2.36 16.88 8.35
N TYR A 104 3.26 16.57 7.41
CA TYR A 104 2.88 15.92 6.15
C TYR A 104 2.34 14.50 6.33
N ILE A 105 2.88 13.71 7.28
CA ILE A 105 2.41 12.33 7.54
C ILE A 105 0.98 12.32 8.11
N GLU A 106 0.68 13.21 9.06
CA GLU A 106 -0.68 13.35 9.62
C GLU A 106 -1.67 13.82 8.54
N SER A 107 -1.23 14.77 7.70
CA SER A 107 -1.99 15.24 6.56
C SER A 107 -2.31 14.12 5.57
N ALA A 108 -1.33 13.28 5.23
CA ALA A 108 -1.50 12.13 4.35
C ALA A 108 -2.53 11.13 4.87
N LYS A 109 -2.49 10.82 6.17
CA LYS A 109 -3.47 9.92 6.82
C LYS A 109 -4.89 10.49 6.76
N CYS A 110 -5.04 11.81 6.92
CA CYS A 110 -6.34 12.47 6.83
C CYS A 110 -6.86 12.50 5.38
N TYR A 111 -6.04 12.91 4.40
CA TYR A 111 -6.42 12.90 2.98
C TYR A 111 -6.75 11.49 2.45
N ALA A 112 -6.13 10.44 3.00
CA ALA A 112 -6.47 9.08 2.60
C ALA A 112 -7.94 8.71 2.89
N LEU A 113 -8.55 9.35 3.90
CA LEU A 113 -9.94 9.12 4.28
C LEU A 113 -10.93 10.02 3.52
N THR A 114 -10.46 11.02 2.79
CA THR A 114 -11.33 11.95 2.05
C THR A 114 -11.69 11.43 0.65
N GLN A 115 -12.72 12.03 0.06
CA GLN A 115 -13.19 11.84 -1.31
C GLN A 115 -12.60 12.86 -2.29
N LYS A 116 -11.54 13.58 -1.89
CA LYS A 116 -10.79 14.46 -2.79
C LYS A 116 -10.18 13.68 -3.96
N TYR A 117 -10.01 14.37 -5.10
CA TYR A 117 -9.40 13.78 -6.28
C TYR A 117 -7.99 13.27 -5.94
N PHE A 118 -7.72 12.04 -6.36
CA PHE A 118 -6.49 11.35 -6.00
C PHE A 118 -5.27 12.09 -6.53
N GLU A 119 -5.36 12.57 -7.77
CA GLU A 119 -4.33 13.28 -8.51
C GLU A 119 -4.01 14.63 -7.85
N GLU A 120 -5.03 15.36 -7.39
CA GLU A 120 -4.87 16.65 -6.69
C GLU A 120 -4.01 16.46 -5.43
N VAL A 121 -4.33 15.45 -4.62
CA VAL A 121 -3.62 15.17 -3.37
C VAL A 121 -2.21 14.63 -3.65
N ALA A 122 -2.08 13.71 -4.60
CA ALA A 122 -0.78 13.11 -4.94
C ALA A 122 0.19 14.17 -5.48
N LEU A 123 -0.27 15.03 -6.40
CA LEU A 123 0.53 16.10 -6.96
C LEU A 123 1.01 17.08 -5.87
N LYS A 124 0.13 17.38 -4.90
CA LYS A 124 0.48 18.26 -3.77
C LYS A 124 1.66 17.73 -2.94
N PHE A 125 1.73 16.42 -2.67
CA PHE A 125 2.87 15.83 -1.96
C PHE A 125 4.13 15.75 -2.83
N ILE A 126 3.97 15.51 -4.14
CA ILE A 126 5.08 15.50 -5.10
C ILE A 126 5.73 16.89 -5.20
N GLU A 127 4.93 17.95 -5.34
CA GLU A 127 5.40 19.34 -5.43
C GLU A 127 6.13 19.77 -4.14
N ALA A 128 5.66 19.30 -2.98
CA ALA A 128 6.31 19.55 -1.69
C ALA A 128 7.55 18.67 -1.43
N LYS A 129 7.89 17.76 -2.37
CA LYS A 129 8.99 16.79 -2.25
C LYS A 129 8.92 15.94 -0.99
N GLN A 130 7.69 15.57 -0.56
CA GLN A 130 7.44 14.77 0.63
C GLN A 130 7.09 13.34 0.26
N GLU A 131 8.11 12.55 -0.09
CA GLU A 131 7.93 11.16 -0.55
C GLU A 131 7.37 10.24 0.54
N GLU A 132 7.87 10.34 1.78
CA GLU A 132 7.39 9.53 2.91
C GLU A 132 5.88 9.75 3.18
N ALA A 133 5.43 11.02 3.10
CA ALA A 133 4.01 11.35 3.27
C ALA A 133 3.16 10.83 2.10
N LEU A 134 3.69 10.88 0.87
CA LEU A 134 3.03 10.28 -0.28
C LEU A 134 2.88 8.76 -0.11
N MET A 135 3.94 8.07 0.33
CA MET A 135 3.89 6.63 0.59
C MET A 135 2.81 6.28 1.63
N GLU A 136 2.75 7.01 2.75
CA GLU A 136 1.70 6.84 3.77
C GLU A 136 0.29 7.05 3.21
N TYR A 137 0.10 8.08 2.38
CA TYR A 137 -1.17 8.34 1.71
C TYR A 137 -1.59 7.18 0.80
N LEU A 138 -0.66 6.71 -0.05
CA LEU A 138 -0.92 5.63 -1.01
C LEU A 138 -1.17 4.30 -0.30
N GLN A 139 -0.41 3.95 0.74
CA GLN A 139 -0.65 2.75 1.55
C GLN A 139 -2.04 2.77 2.19
N LYS A 140 -2.42 3.92 2.77
CA LYS A 140 -3.73 4.03 3.42
C LYS A 140 -4.86 3.99 2.40
N LYS A 141 -4.71 4.62 1.23
CA LYS A 141 -5.65 4.49 0.10
C LYS A 141 -5.76 3.05 -0.37
N LEU A 142 -4.64 2.36 -0.59
CA LEU A 142 -4.61 0.94 -0.97
C LEU A 142 -5.34 0.07 0.07
N SER A 143 -5.18 0.36 1.36
CA SER A 143 -5.85 -0.40 2.42
C SER A 143 -7.38 -0.24 2.44
N ASN A 144 -7.88 0.89 1.93
CA ASN A 144 -9.29 1.26 1.87
C ASN A 144 -9.98 0.81 0.56
N LEU A 145 -9.21 0.48 -0.48
CA LEU A 145 -9.76 -0.02 -1.75
C LEU A 145 -10.44 -1.38 -1.56
N LYS A 146 -11.48 -1.62 -2.36
CA LYS A 146 -12.18 -2.90 -2.41
C LYS A 146 -11.39 -3.88 -3.28
N SER A 147 -11.47 -5.17 -2.97
CA SER A 147 -10.84 -6.23 -3.78
C SER A 147 -11.37 -6.33 -5.22
N SER A 148 -12.52 -5.70 -5.51
CA SER A 148 -13.07 -5.57 -6.86
C SER A 148 -12.28 -4.61 -7.75
N GLU A 149 -11.55 -3.65 -7.18
CA GLU A 149 -10.88 -2.56 -7.90
C GLU A 149 -9.48 -2.98 -8.39
N LYS A 150 -9.40 -4.11 -9.10
CA LYS A 150 -8.13 -4.77 -9.46
C LYS A 150 -7.14 -3.87 -10.19
N ILE A 151 -7.60 -2.99 -11.09
CA ILE A 151 -6.74 -2.09 -11.87
C ILE A 151 -6.12 -1.02 -10.96
N GLN A 152 -6.91 -0.41 -10.08
CA GLN A 152 -6.43 0.61 -9.15
C GLN A 152 -5.45 0.01 -8.13
N VAL A 153 -5.77 -1.17 -7.60
CA VAL A 153 -4.87 -1.93 -6.72
C VAL A 153 -3.55 -2.22 -7.43
N THR A 154 -3.59 -2.64 -8.70
CA THR A 154 -2.38 -2.89 -9.50
C THR A 154 -1.55 -1.63 -9.67
N LEU A 155 -2.16 -0.53 -10.14
CA LEU A 155 -1.45 0.73 -10.36
C LEU A 155 -0.80 1.24 -9.07
N LEU A 156 -1.54 1.26 -7.96
CA LEU A 156 -1.03 1.70 -6.66
C LEU A 156 0.06 0.76 -6.11
N THR A 157 -0.07 -0.55 -6.31
CA THR A 157 0.94 -1.51 -5.84
C THR A 157 2.24 -1.35 -6.61
N THR A 158 2.17 -1.23 -7.94
CA THR A 158 3.33 -0.98 -8.80
C THR A 158 3.98 0.35 -8.44
N TRP A 159 3.19 1.41 -8.27
CA TRP A 159 3.74 2.72 -7.91
C TRP A 159 4.35 2.75 -6.50
N LEU A 160 3.70 2.14 -5.52
CA LEU A 160 4.27 1.99 -4.18
C LEU A 160 5.57 1.21 -4.20
N THR A 161 5.65 0.13 -4.99
CA THR A 161 6.89 -0.64 -5.15
C THR A 161 8.02 0.25 -5.67
N GLU A 162 7.74 1.05 -6.72
CA GLU A 162 8.70 2.01 -7.27
C GLU A 162 9.16 3.05 -6.23
N LEU A 163 8.23 3.59 -5.43
CA LEU A 163 8.56 4.55 -4.36
C LEU A 163 9.39 3.91 -3.25
N TYR A 164 9.06 2.69 -2.82
CA TYR A 164 9.86 1.97 -1.83
C TYR A 164 11.30 1.74 -2.33
N LEU A 165 11.46 1.33 -3.59
CA LEU A 165 12.79 1.08 -4.17
C LEU A 165 13.60 2.37 -4.29
N ASN A 166 12.99 3.46 -4.77
CA ASN A 166 13.64 4.77 -4.80
C ASN A 166 14.06 5.23 -3.39
N HIS A 167 13.16 5.11 -2.41
CA HIS A 167 13.44 5.49 -1.03
C HIS A 167 14.57 4.65 -0.42
N LEU A 168 14.57 3.32 -0.64
CA LEU A 168 15.64 2.43 -0.19
C LEU A 168 16.97 2.74 -0.86
N GLY A 169 16.99 3.02 -2.16
CA GLY A 169 18.21 3.41 -2.89
C GLY A 169 18.81 4.73 -2.39
N ILE A 170 17.98 5.71 -2.06
CA ILE A 170 18.42 6.97 -1.43
C ILE A 170 19.05 6.69 -0.06
N LEU A 171 18.38 5.89 0.78
CA LEU A 171 18.84 5.57 2.13
C LEU A 171 20.09 4.68 2.16
N GLU A 172 20.29 3.83 1.14
CA GLU A 172 21.48 2.98 1.02
C GLU A 172 22.75 3.80 0.76
N SER A 173 22.63 4.91 0.03
CA SER A 173 23.75 5.82 -0.25
C SER A 173 24.23 6.61 0.97
N ASP A 174 23.39 6.73 2.02
CA ASP A 174 23.66 7.51 3.23
C ASP A 174 24.02 6.61 4.43
N ALA A 175 25.32 6.38 4.65
CA ALA A 175 25.85 5.63 5.81
C ALA A 175 25.28 6.01 7.20
N PRO A 176 25.04 7.29 7.56
CA PRO A 176 24.49 7.64 8.87
C PRO A 176 23.00 7.28 9.05
N LYS A 177 22.27 6.94 7.98
CA LYS A 177 20.83 6.63 8.00
C LYS A 177 20.53 5.13 8.07
N ARG A 178 21.49 4.30 8.48
CA ARG A 178 21.35 2.83 8.47
C ARG A 178 20.13 2.32 9.25
N SER A 179 19.76 2.96 10.36
CA SER A 179 18.56 2.59 11.13
C SER A 179 17.27 2.86 10.37
N LEU A 180 17.18 4.00 9.67
CA LEU A 180 16.04 4.35 8.82
C LEU A 180 15.94 3.41 7.62
N TYR A 181 17.06 3.04 7.02
CA TYR A 181 17.11 2.03 5.97
C TYR A 181 16.54 0.69 6.44
N LEU A 182 16.94 0.20 7.62
CA LEU A 182 16.42 -1.06 8.15
C LEU A 182 14.91 -1.02 8.39
N ASN A 183 14.39 0.10 8.93
CA ASN A 183 12.95 0.27 9.10
C ASN A 183 12.21 0.28 7.77
N ALA A 184 12.67 1.08 6.80
CA ALA A 184 12.08 1.14 5.46
C ALA A 184 12.11 -0.22 4.75
N ARG A 185 13.18 -0.99 4.95
CA ARG A 185 13.34 -2.34 4.41
C ARG A 185 12.30 -3.29 4.99
N ASP A 186 12.12 -3.25 6.30
CA ASP A 186 11.17 -4.13 7.00
C ASP A 186 9.72 -3.73 6.66
N ASP A 187 9.44 -2.42 6.50
CA ASP A 187 8.16 -1.92 6.01
C ASP A 187 7.87 -2.40 4.58
N PHE A 188 8.85 -2.34 3.68
CA PHE A 188 8.70 -2.85 2.32
C PHE A 188 8.45 -4.36 2.31
N ARG A 189 9.18 -5.13 3.13
CA ARG A 189 8.96 -6.58 3.28
C ARG A 189 7.58 -6.90 3.83
N SER A 190 7.08 -6.11 4.77
CA SER A 190 5.72 -6.21 5.30
C SER A 190 4.68 -5.92 4.22
N PHE A 191 4.90 -4.88 3.41
CA PHE A 191 4.06 -4.54 2.27
C PHE A 191 3.97 -5.67 1.24
N LEU A 192 5.11 -6.29 0.87
CA LEU A 192 5.18 -7.42 -0.06
C LEU A 192 4.51 -8.69 0.50
N ASN A 193 4.57 -8.90 1.82
CA ASN A 193 3.95 -10.05 2.48
C ASN A 193 2.47 -9.84 2.84
N SER A 194 1.91 -8.66 2.56
CA SER A 194 0.52 -8.34 2.88
C SER A 194 -0.45 -9.25 2.10
N PRO A 195 -1.38 -9.96 2.76
CA PRO A 195 -2.29 -10.89 2.11
C PRO A 195 -3.23 -10.19 1.12
N LYS A 196 -3.56 -8.90 1.36
CA LYS A 196 -4.36 -8.08 0.45
C LYS A 196 -3.67 -7.84 -0.89
N ASN A 197 -2.34 -7.72 -0.88
CA ASN A 197 -1.55 -7.38 -2.05
C ASN A 197 -1.09 -8.63 -2.81
N LYS A 198 -1.11 -9.81 -2.16
CA LYS A 198 -0.56 -11.06 -2.69
C LYS A 198 -1.13 -11.47 -4.05
N GLU A 199 -2.45 -11.38 -4.25
CA GLU A 199 -3.08 -11.71 -5.55
C GLU A 199 -2.59 -10.75 -6.65
N CYS A 200 -2.53 -9.45 -6.34
CA CYS A 200 -2.06 -8.43 -7.27
C CYS A 200 -0.59 -8.62 -7.63
N LEU A 201 0.26 -8.84 -6.63
CA LEU A 201 1.69 -9.09 -6.80
C LEU A 201 1.95 -10.36 -7.62
N PHE A 202 1.16 -11.41 -7.40
CA PHE A 202 1.29 -12.65 -8.17
C PHE A 202 0.92 -12.45 -9.65
N ASN A 203 -0.21 -11.78 -9.93
CA ASN A 203 -0.65 -11.53 -11.30
C ASN A 203 0.30 -10.62 -12.08
N ASN A 204 0.96 -9.68 -11.39
CA ASN A 204 1.89 -8.71 -11.98
C ASN A 204 3.36 -9.05 -11.70
N ARG A 205 3.68 -10.30 -11.35
CA ARG A 205 5.03 -10.70 -10.92
C ARG A 205 6.10 -10.32 -11.92
N ALA A 206 5.85 -10.47 -13.22
CA ALA A 206 6.82 -10.14 -14.26
C ALA A 206 7.26 -8.68 -14.18
N SER A 207 6.29 -7.76 -14.15
CA SER A 207 6.56 -6.32 -14.04
C SER A 207 7.24 -5.95 -12.73
N ILE A 208 6.83 -6.52 -11.59
CA ILE A 208 7.49 -6.26 -10.31
C ILE A 208 8.94 -6.75 -10.30
N HIS A 209 9.21 -7.90 -10.91
CA HIS A 209 10.57 -8.39 -11.07
C HIS A 209 11.41 -7.50 -11.99
N ASP A 210 10.84 -7.02 -13.09
CA ASP A 210 11.54 -6.08 -13.98
C ASP A 210 11.88 -4.77 -13.24
N LEU A 211 10.97 -4.26 -12.40
CA LEU A 211 11.24 -3.09 -11.56
C LEU A 211 12.38 -3.36 -10.55
N LEU A 212 12.32 -4.46 -9.82
CA LEU A 212 13.37 -4.84 -8.86
C LEU A 212 14.75 -4.96 -9.55
N ALA A 213 14.79 -5.56 -10.74
CA ALA A 213 16.01 -5.67 -11.53
C ALA A 213 16.52 -4.31 -12.04
N SER A 214 15.61 -3.39 -12.39
CA SER A 214 15.95 -2.04 -12.85
C SER A 214 16.66 -1.22 -11.77
N HIS A 215 16.27 -1.41 -10.52
CA HIS A 215 16.87 -0.75 -9.34
C HIS A 215 18.14 -1.45 -8.84
N GLY A 216 18.47 -2.63 -9.38
CA GLY A 216 19.64 -3.41 -8.94
C GLY A 216 19.47 -4.05 -7.56
N ASP A 217 18.24 -4.14 -7.04
CA ASP A 217 17.97 -4.63 -5.69
C ASP A 217 17.86 -6.17 -5.67
N THR A 218 19.03 -6.82 -5.62
CA THR A 218 19.15 -8.29 -5.64
C THR A 218 18.53 -8.94 -4.40
N ASP A 219 18.70 -8.34 -3.24
CA ASP A 219 18.18 -8.84 -1.96
C ASP A 219 16.65 -8.92 -1.97
N HIS A 220 15.97 -7.84 -2.37
CA HIS A 220 14.51 -7.84 -2.44
C HIS A 220 13.99 -8.65 -3.63
N MET A 221 14.74 -8.76 -4.72
CA MET A 221 14.40 -9.66 -5.83
C MET A 221 14.34 -11.12 -5.38
N VAL A 222 15.35 -11.60 -4.64
CA VAL A 222 15.35 -12.96 -4.09
C VAL A 222 14.20 -13.15 -3.10
N TYR A 223 13.99 -12.18 -2.20
CA TYR A 223 12.88 -12.23 -1.24
C TYR A 223 11.51 -12.29 -1.93
N PHE A 224 11.28 -11.47 -2.96
CA PHE A 224 10.04 -11.46 -3.73
C PHE A 224 9.85 -12.78 -4.51
N ALA A 225 10.91 -13.32 -5.10
CA ALA A 225 10.87 -14.60 -5.81
C ALA A 225 10.49 -15.76 -4.87
N VAL A 226 11.03 -15.78 -3.64
CA VAL A 226 10.63 -16.76 -2.61
C VAL A 226 9.17 -16.60 -2.20
N LEU A 227 8.70 -15.36 -2.01
CA LEU A 227 7.30 -15.08 -1.67
C LEU A 227 6.31 -15.52 -2.75
N MET A 228 6.67 -15.31 -4.02
CA MET A 228 5.86 -15.68 -5.18
C MET A 228 6.05 -17.15 -5.60
N GLN A 229 6.92 -17.90 -4.91
CA GLN A 229 7.27 -19.29 -5.22
C GLN A 229 7.89 -19.46 -6.62
N ASP A 230 8.58 -18.42 -7.12
CA ASP A 230 9.33 -18.45 -8.37
C ASP A 230 10.76 -18.95 -8.09
N TYR A 231 10.87 -20.25 -7.81
CA TYR A 231 12.13 -20.88 -7.45
C TYR A 231 13.11 -20.95 -8.61
N GLU A 232 12.63 -20.89 -9.86
CA GLU A 232 13.49 -20.83 -11.03
C GLU A 232 14.39 -19.59 -10.98
N ARG A 233 13.81 -18.42 -10.69
CA ARG A 233 14.57 -17.17 -10.54
C ARG A 233 15.48 -17.16 -9.32
N VAL A 234 15.04 -17.73 -8.20
CA VAL A 234 15.87 -17.85 -6.98
C VAL A 234 17.13 -18.67 -7.27
N VAL A 235 16.98 -19.83 -7.90
CA VAL A 235 18.10 -20.72 -8.21
C VAL A 235 19.01 -20.09 -9.27
N ALA A 236 18.44 -19.47 -10.30
CA ALA A 236 19.23 -18.74 -11.31
C ALA A 236 20.07 -17.62 -10.68
N HIS A 237 19.50 -16.86 -9.74
CA HIS A 237 20.21 -15.80 -9.02
C HIS A 237 21.38 -16.33 -8.20
N HIS A 238 21.18 -17.39 -7.41
CA HIS A 238 22.26 -18.00 -6.63
C HIS A 238 23.35 -18.59 -7.53
N CYS A 239 22.99 -19.19 -8.68
CA CYS A 239 23.97 -19.67 -9.66
C CYS A 239 24.79 -18.53 -10.30
N GLN A 240 24.21 -17.34 -10.50
CA GLN A 240 24.92 -16.18 -11.05
C GLN A 240 25.90 -15.54 -10.07
N HIS A 241 25.67 -15.70 -8.76
CA HIS A 241 26.51 -15.14 -7.69
C HIS A 241 27.48 -16.17 -7.08
N ASP A 242 27.72 -17.30 -7.77
CA ASP A 242 28.56 -18.41 -7.31
C ASP A 242 28.10 -19.09 -5.99
N ASP A 243 26.87 -18.83 -5.53
CA ASP A 243 26.25 -19.43 -4.34
C ASP A 243 25.58 -20.78 -4.65
N TYR A 244 26.32 -21.68 -5.30
CA TYR A 244 25.80 -22.98 -5.77
C TYR A 244 25.28 -23.88 -4.63
N ASN A 245 25.75 -23.69 -3.40
CA ASN A 245 25.25 -24.43 -2.23
C ASN A 245 23.82 -24.03 -1.85
N GLU A 246 23.52 -22.73 -1.83
CA GLU A 246 22.17 -22.23 -1.53
C GLU A 246 21.22 -22.53 -2.69
N ALA A 247 21.69 -22.45 -3.93
CA ALA A 247 20.96 -22.91 -5.11
C ALA A 247 20.51 -24.38 -4.95
N LEU A 248 21.41 -25.27 -4.51
CA LEU A 248 21.10 -26.68 -4.27
C LEU A 248 20.18 -26.89 -3.05
N ASN A 249 20.33 -26.10 -1.99
CA ASN A 249 19.43 -26.13 -0.83
C ASN A 249 17.99 -25.80 -1.23
N VAL A 250 17.80 -24.76 -2.05
CA VAL A 250 16.50 -24.36 -2.59
C VAL A 250 15.92 -25.48 -3.44
N LEU A 251 16.69 -26.02 -4.39
CA LEU A 251 16.25 -27.16 -5.22
C LEU A 251 15.83 -28.36 -4.37
N SER A 252 16.67 -28.77 -3.40
CA SER A 252 16.43 -29.93 -2.54
C SER A 252 15.22 -29.79 -1.63
N LYS A 253 14.86 -28.54 -1.27
CA LYS A 253 13.67 -28.23 -0.47
C LYS A 253 12.38 -28.38 -1.28
N TYR A 254 12.35 -27.89 -2.52
CA TYR A 254 11.15 -27.90 -3.36
C TYR A 254 10.98 -29.15 -4.22
N LYS A 255 12.07 -29.86 -4.52
CA LYS A 255 12.09 -31.16 -5.23
C LYS A 255 11.32 -31.13 -6.57
N ASP A 256 11.42 -30.03 -7.31
CA ASP A 256 10.83 -29.89 -8.65
C ASP A 256 11.76 -30.49 -9.72
N GLU A 257 11.31 -31.55 -10.35
CA GLU A 257 12.05 -32.32 -11.37
C GLU A 257 12.55 -31.43 -12.51
N LYS A 258 11.74 -30.46 -12.97
CA LYS A 258 12.08 -29.59 -14.11
C LYS A 258 13.24 -28.66 -13.77
N LEU A 259 13.24 -28.10 -12.56
CA LEU A 259 14.30 -27.21 -12.10
C LEU A 259 15.60 -27.99 -11.90
N PHE A 260 15.51 -29.21 -11.37
CA PHE A 260 16.67 -30.09 -11.28
C PHE A 260 17.29 -30.32 -12.66
N TYR A 261 16.55 -30.72 -13.69
CA TYR A 261 17.12 -30.93 -15.03
C TYR A 261 17.75 -29.66 -15.60
N LYS A 262 17.11 -28.50 -15.42
CA LYS A 262 17.59 -27.22 -15.97
C LYS A 262 18.90 -26.75 -15.36
N PHE A 263 19.03 -26.82 -14.04
CA PHE A 263 20.20 -26.30 -13.31
C PHE A 263 21.29 -27.35 -13.05
N SER A 264 21.00 -28.63 -13.27
CA SER A 264 21.94 -29.74 -13.11
C SER A 264 23.26 -29.59 -13.88
N PRO A 265 23.29 -29.17 -15.17
CA PRO A 265 24.55 -29.01 -15.90
C PRO A 265 25.48 -27.98 -15.25
N VAL A 266 24.92 -26.86 -14.77
CA VAL A 266 25.69 -25.78 -14.13
C VAL A 266 26.17 -26.22 -12.75
N LEU A 267 25.28 -26.76 -11.92
CA LEU A 267 25.64 -27.19 -10.57
C LEU A 267 26.64 -28.35 -10.55
N MET A 268 26.57 -29.26 -11.53
CA MET A 268 27.50 -30.38 -11.63
C MET A 268 28.93 -29.92 -11.97
N GLN A 269 29.11 -28.81 -12.70
CA GLN A 269 30.43 -28.27 -12.99
C GLN A 269 31.14 -27.71 -11.75
N HIS A 270 30.38 -27.16 -10.79
CA HIS A 270 30.93 -26.49 -9.61
C HIS A 270 30.88 -27.33 -8.33
N ILE A 271 29.79 -28.05 -8.07
CA ILE A 271 29.57 -28.84 -6.84
C ILE A 271 29.02 -30.26 -7.13
N PRO A 272 29.80 -31.13 -7.79
CA PRO A 272 29.33 -32.43 -8.25
C PRO A 272 28.94 -33.38 -7.10
N ALA A 273 29.73 -33.46 -6.03
CA ALA A 273 29.47 -34.40 -4.93
C ALA A 273 28.13 -34.13 -4.23
N LYS A 274 27.83 -32.86 -3.91
CA LYS A 274 26.56 -32.49 -3.26
C LYS A 274 25.37 -32.64 -4.20
N VAL A 275 25.55 -32.35 -5.49
CA VAL A 275 24.51 -32.52 -6.51
C VAL A 275 24.14 -34.00 -6.67
N VAL A 276 25.13 -34.90 -6.72
CA VAL A 276 24.89 -36.35 -6.77
C VAL A 276 24.19 -36.83 -5.51
N ASP A 277 24.57 -36.36 -4.31
CA ASP A 277 23.85 -36.66 -3.08
C ASP A 277 22.39 -36.17 -3.12
N ALA A 278 22.15 -34.99 -3.69
CA ALA A 278 20.80 -34.46 -3.87
C ALA A 278 19.98 -35.28 -4.88
N TRP A 279 20.58 -35.73 -5.99
CA TRP A 279 19.93 -36.62 -6.95
C TRP A 279 19.57 -37.97 -6.33
N ILE A 280 20.50 -38.56 -5.57
CA ILE A 280 20.27 -39.78 -4.80
C ILE A 280 19.11 -39.59 -3.82
N SER A 281 19.04 -38.43 -3.15
CA SER A 281 17.94 -38.09 -2.22
C SER A 281 16.58 -37.92 -2.89
N MET A 282 16.57 -37.49 -4.16
CA MET A 282 15.34 -37.41 -4.96
C MET A 282 14.90 -38.78 -5.50
N GLY A 283 15.83 -39.72 -5.67
CA GLY A 283 15.54 -41.09 -6.07
C GLY A 283 14.68 -41.15 -7.33
N LYS A 284 13.61 -41.96 -7.29
CA LYS A 284 12.73 -42.27 -8.44
C LYS A 284 11.97 -41.11 -9.08
N LYS A 285 12.05 -39.90 -8.52
CA LYS A 285 11.42 -38.71 -9.11
C LYS A 285 12.22 -38.16 -10.29
N LEU A 286 13.52 -38.39 -10.33
CA LEU A 286 14.36 -37.96 -11.42
C LEU A 286 14.56 -39.11 -12.41
N ASP A 287 14.25 -38.86 -13.66
CA ASP A 287 14.57 -39.71 -14.80
C ASP A 287 16.08 -39.58 -15.08
N PRO A 288 16.85 -40.67 -14.90
CA PRO A 288 18.28 -40.66 -15.19
C PRO A 288 18.60 -40.23 -16.61
N LYS A 289 17.71 -40.50 -17.59
CA LYS A 289 17.94 -40.19 -19.02
C LYS A 289 18.10 -38.70 -19.28
N ASN A 290 17.36 -37.86 -18.56
CA ASN A 290 17.44 -36.39 -18.68
C ASN A 290 18.65 -35.78 -17.96
N LEU A 291 19.35 -36.55 -17.14
CA LEU A 291 20.57 -36.13 -16.42
C LEU A 291 21.86 -36.56 -17.13
N ILE A 292 21.77 -37.45 -18.13
CA ILE A 292 22.91 -37.89 -18.96
C ILE A 292 23.64 -36.69 -19.59
N PRO A 293 22.98 -35.68 -20.19
CA PRO A 293 23.69 -34.54 -20.78
C PRO A 293 24.53 -33.75 -19.75
N ALA A 294 24.04 -33.62 -18.51
CA ALA A 294 24.77 -32.97 -17.44
C ALA A 294 26.02 -33.78 -17.01
N LEU A 295 25.89 -35.11 -16.95
CA LEU A 295 26.98 -36.03 -16.63
C LEU A 295 28.05 -36.11 -17.74
N VAL A 296 27.63 -36.02 -19.01
CA VAL A 296 28.55 -36.01 -20.16
C VAL A 296 29.35 -34.71 -20.23
N ASN A 297 28.70 -33.56 -19.98
CA ASN A 297 29.41 -32.28 -19.92
C ASN A 297 30.41 -32.22 -18.75
N TYR A 298 30.07 -32.88 -17.64
CA TYR A 298 30.93 -33.00 -16.48
C TYR A 298 32.16 -33.88 -16.73
N SER A 299 31.97 -35.06 -17.33
CA SER A 299 33.06 -36.01 -17.60
C SER A 299 34.09 -35.49 -18.61
N GLN A 300 33.67 -34.60 -19.53
CA GLN A 300 34.56 -33.94 -20.48
C GLN A 300 35.41 -32.83 -19.85
N SER A 301 34.93 -32.22 -18.76
CA SER A 301 35.55 -31.02 -18.18
C SER A 301 36.51 -31.33 -17.02
N ALA A 302 36.33 -32.45 -16.33
CA ALA A 302 37.03 -32.72 -15.06
C ALA A 302 37.64 -34.14 -15.02
N GLY A 303 38.87 -34.28 -15.54
CA GLY A 303 39.59 -35.56 -15.64
C GLY A 303 39.89 -36.29 -14.31
N THR A 304 39.65 -35.68 -13.16
CA THR A 304 39.84 -36.25 -11.80
C THR A 304 38.54 -36.46 -11.03
N GLN A 305 37.40 -36.07 -11.59
CA GLN A 305 36.13 -35.89 -10.89
C GLN A 305 35.04 -36.87 -11.38
N ILE A 306 35.40 -37.75 -12.33
CA ILE A 306 34.60 -38.82 -12.95
C ILE A 306 33.95 -39.76 -11.90
N ASN A 307 34.51 -39.86 -10.69
CA ASN A 307 34.03 -40.75 -9.62
C ASN A 307 32.58 -40.48 -9.19
N GLU A 308 32.12 -39.23 -9.19
CA GLU A 308 30.74 -38.92 -8.76
C GLU A 308 29.70 -39.28 -9.85
N ALA A 309 30.09 -39.22 -11.12
CA ALA A 309 29.26 -39.68 -12.23
C ALA A 309 29.07 -41.21 -12.16
N ILE A 310 30.16 -41.94 -11.87
CA ILE A 310 30.13 -43.40 -11.67
C ILE A 310 29.26 -43.74 -10.46
N ARG A 311 29.41 -43.05 -9.34
CA ARG A 311 28.60 -43.24 -8.12
C ARG A 311 27.10 -43.07 -8.37
N TYR A 312 26.70 -42.07 -9.16
CA TYR A 312 25.30 -41.89 -9.52
C TYR A 312 24.80 -43.02 -10.45
N MET A 313 25.60 -43.43 -11.43
CA MET A 313 25.24 -44.54 -12.33
C MET A 313 25.12 -45.87 -11.57
N GLU A 314 26.03 -46.16 -10.64
CA GLU A 314 25.92 -47.32 -9.74
C GLU A 314 24.63 -47.27 -8.92
N TYR A 315 24.25 -46.11 -8.39
CA TYR A 315 22.98 -45.95 -7.68
C TYR A 315 21.77 -46.25 -8.59
N CYS A 316 21.77 -45.76 -9.83
CA CYS A 316 20.71 -46.04 -10.80
C CYS A 316 20.62 -47.55 -11.11
N VAL A 317 21.75 -48.21 -11.30
CA VAL A 317 21.82 -49.65 -11.60
C VAL A 317 21.39 -50.51 -10.40
N TYR A 318 21.91 -50.24 -9.20
CA TYR A 318 21.70 -51.08 -8.02
C TYR A 318 20.38 -50.81 -7.27
N LYS A 319 19.89 -49.56 -7.22
CA LYS A 319 18.74 -49.17 -6.40
C LYS A 319 17.49 -48.79 -7.19
N MET A 320 17.62 -48.22 -8.39
CA MET A 320 16.45 -47.84 -9.19
C MET A 320 15.90 -49.01 -10.02
N LYS A 321 16.70 -50.06 -10.28
CA LYS A 321 16.35 -51.18 -11.18
C LYS A 321 15.78 -50.66 -12.52
N GLU A 322 16.34 -49.58 -13.05
CA GLU A 322 16.11 -49.19 -14.44
C GLU A 322 16.91 -50.19 -15.31
N THR A 323 16.39 -51.41 -15.42
CA THR A 323 16.72 -52.29 -16.53
C THR A 323 16.09 -51.70 -17.77
N GLU A 324 16.91 -51.35 -18.74
CA GLU A 324 16.50 -50.88 -20.07
C GLU A 324 15.23 -51.62 -20.55
N GLN A 325 14.17 -50.83 -20.77
CA GLN A 325 13.13 -51.13 -21.76
C GLN A 325 12.93 -49.92 -22.64
#